data_AF-A0A3C1HV83-F1
#
_entry.id   AF-A0A3C1HV83-F1
#
_cell.length_a   1.000
_cell.length_b   1.000
_cell.length_c   1.000
_cell.angle_alpha   90.00
_cell.angle_beta   90.00
_cell.angle_gamma   90.00
#
_symmetry.space_group_name_H-M   'P 1'
#
loop_
_entity.id
_entity.type
_entity.pdbx_description
1 polymer ?
#
loop_
_entity_poly.entity_id
_entity_poly.type
_entity_poly.pdbx_seq_one_letter_code
_entity_poly.pdbx_strand_id
1 'polypeptide(L)'
;MEKTKWPVSYNEFHVSRNVRDLCNFDQGLFASSGNVIFANLKAVQKFQTKLNDLFVSRGEKEKQVSAGSLNAMGLIDEIFHYVCMLFRRDKDPNAFKTLLFELDRIFGKDEIDKLLLQFMDEFPPTAVYQKQLTNWDYLMQSAYDTGTRQQRSNREQVLEELILLHLANENPAFHPFQILFDD
;
A
#
# COMPACT_ATOMS: atom_id res chain seq x y z
N MET A 1 29.08 -19.73 -4.80
CA MET A 1 28.69 -18.35 -4.47
C MET A 1 27.17 -18.28 -4.53
N GLU A 2 26.50 -18.40 -3.39
CA GLU A 2 25.06 -18.13 -3.31
C GLU A 2 24.84 -16.68 -3.73
N LYS A 3 24.10 -16.48 -4.82
CA LYS A 3 23.52 -15.17 -5.09
C LYS A 3 22.51 -14.95 -3.98
N THR A 4 22.85 -14.15 -2.97
CA THR A 4 21.88 -13.61 -2.02
C THR A 4 20.82 -12.89 -2.85
N LYS A 5 19.70 -13.56 -3.15
CA LYS A 5 18.57 -12.95 -3.82
C LYS A 5 17.96 -12.01 -2.78
N TRP A 6 18.28 -10.73 -2.90
CA TRP A 6 17.58 -9.68 -2.18
C TRP A 6 16.07 -9.86 -2.36
N PRO A 7 15.25 -9.63 -1.32
CA PRO A 7 13.80 -9.60 -1.50
C PRO A 7 13.46 -8.56 -2.57
N VAL A 8 12.42 -8.81 -3.36
CA VAL A 8 11.99 -7.88 -4.41
C VAL A 8 11.08 -6.83 -3.76
N SER A 9 11.32 -5.53 -4.02
CA SER A 9 10.41 -4.47 -3.55
C SER A 9 9.09 -4.58 -4.31
N TYR A 10 7.99 -4.43 -3.59
CA TYR A 10 6.65 -4.42 -4.15
C TYR A 10 5.82 -3.37 -3.42
N ASN A 11 4.83 -2.79 -4.10
CA ASN A 11 3.79 -1.99 -3.47
C ASN A 11 2.50 -2.84 -3.39
N GLU A 12 1.63 -2.56 -2.43
CA GLU A 12 0.35 -3.27 -2.26
C GLU A 12 -0.78 -2.26 -2.16
N PHE A 13 -1.94 -2.57 -2.74
CA PHE A 13 -3.14 -1.78 -2.44
C PHE A 13 -3.52 -1.98 -0.98
N HIS A 14 -3.27 -0.97 -0.16
CA HIS A 14 -3.53 -1.01 1.27
C HIS A 14 -5.04 -0.92 1.54
N VAL A 15 -5.52 -1.81 2.40
CA VAL A 15 -6.87 -1.78 2.96
C VAL A 15 -6.69 -1.68 4.46
N SER A 16 -7.41 -0.77 5.10
CA SER A 16 -7.32 -0.56 6.53
C SER A 16 -7.50 -1.89 7.29
N ARG A 17 -6.73 -2.06 8.36
CA ARG A 17 -6.81 -3.21 9.26
C ARG A 17 -8.25 -3.46 9.69
N ASN A 18 -8.96 -2.40 10.06
CA ASN A 18 -10.35 -2.47 10.50
C ASN A 18 -11.26 -3.13 9.45
N VAL A 19 -11.14 -2.76 8.17
CA VAL A 19 -11.93 -3.40 7.10
C VAL A 19 -11.51 -4.84 6.89
N ARG A 20 -10.19 -5.13 6.91
CA ARG A 20 -9.69 -6.50 6.82
C ARG A 20 -10.25 -7.39 7.93
N ASP A 21 -10.33 -6.88 9.16
CA ASP A 21 -10.91 -7.57 10.32
C ASP A 21 -12.43 -7.77 10.15
N LEU A 22 -13.17 -6.70 9.81
CA LEU A 22 -14.63 -6.75 9.61
C LEU A 22 -15.05 -7.69 8.47
N CYS A 23 -14.25 -7.74 7.40
CA CYS A 23 -14.49 -8.62 6.26
C CYS A 23 -13.83 -10.00 6.43
N ASN A 24 -13.09 -10.24 7.51
CA ASN A 24 -12.25 -11.43 7.71
C ASN A 24 -11.39 -11.75 6.47
N PHE A 25 -10.70 -10.74 5.93
CA PHE A 25 -9.95 -10.81 4.68
C PHE A 25 -8.47 -10.55 4.95
N ASP A 26 -7.62 -11.53 4.63
CA ASP A 26 -6.21 -11.57 5.00
C ASP A 26 -5.24 -11.58 3.81
N GLN A 27 -5.76 -11.43 2.59
CA GLN A 27 -4.96 -11.45 1.36
C GLN A 27 -4.75 -10.04 0.81
N GLY A 28 -3.70 -9.84 0.01
CA GLY A 28 -3.59 -8.65 -0.85
C GLY A 28 -4.57 -8.71 -2.02
N LEU A 29 -5.09 -7.55 -2.45
CA LEU A 29 -5.95 -7.42 -3.63
C LEU A 29 -5.11 -7.21 -4.90
N PHE A 30 -4.15 -6.30 -4.79
CA PHE A 30 -3.21 -5.89 -5.82
C PHE A 30 -1.83 -5.81 -5.20
N ALA A 31 -0.83 -6.21 -5.98
CA ALA A 31 0.56 -5.94 -5.70
C ALA A 31 1.29 -5.76 -7.03
N SER A 32 2.26 -4.86 -7.05
CA SER A 32 3.21 -4.74 -8.16
C SER A 32 4.64 -4.72 -7.69
N SER A 33 5.51 -5.36 -8.48
CA SER A 33 6.96 -5.28 -8.33
C SER A 33 7.59 -4.34 -9.36
N GLY A 34 6.86 -3.29 -9.78
CA GLY A 34 7.30 -2.30 -10.77
C GLY A 34 7.33 -2.75 -12.25
N ASN A 35 6.99 -4.01 -12.56
CA ASN A 35 6.97 -4.54 -13.93
C ASN A 35 5.66 -5.25 -14.33
N VAL A 36 4.88 -5.74 -13.36
CA VAL A 36 3.68 -6.56 -13.62
C VAL A 36 2.62 -6.27 -12.55
N ILE A 37 1.37 -6.09 -12.99
CA ILE A 37 0.19 -5.98 -12.12
C ILE A 37 -0.38 -7.38 -11.94
N PHE A 38 -0.44 -7.86 -10.71
CA PHE A 38 -1.13 -9.11 -10.39
C PHE A 38 -2.46 -8.82 -9.72
N ALA A 39 -3.48 -8.49 -10.53
CA ALA A 39 -4.85 -8.42 -10.03
C ALA A 39 -5.34 -9.83 -9.68
N ASN A 40 -5.56 -10.11 -8.40
CA ASN A 40 -6.21 -11.35 -7.99
C ASN A 40 -7.73 -11.19 -8.13
N LEU A 41 -8.24 -11.33 -9.36
CA LEU A 41 -9.67 -11.12 -9.68
C LEU A 41 -10.60 -11.91 -8.75
N LYS A 42 -10.20 -13.13 -8.36
CA LYS A 42 -10.95 -13.97 -7.43
C LYS A 42 -10.94 -13.38 -6.02
N ALA A 43 -9.81 -12.86 -5.54
CA ALA A 43 -9.73 -12.16 -4.26
C ALA A 43 -10.56 -10.88 -4.28
N VAL A 44 -10.53 -10.10 -5.37
CA VAL A 44 -11.34 -8.89 -5.51
C VAL A 44 -12.83 -9.21 -5.48
N GLN A 45 -13.29 -10.24 -6.19
CA GLN A 45 -14.70 -10.66 -6.12
C GLN A 45 -15.12 -11.13 -4.72
N LYS A 46 -14.27 -11.92 -4.05
CA LYS A 46 -14.51 -12.36 -2.67
C LYS A 46 -14.57 -11.18 -1.71
N PHE A 47 -13.64 -10.23 -1.83
CA PHE A 47 -13.59 -9.04 -1.01
C PHE A 47 -14.81 -8.15 -1.26
N GLN A 48 -15.19 -7.95 -2.51
CA GLN A 48 -16.40 -7.23 -2.89
C GLN A 48 -17.65 -7.81 -2.25
N THR A 49 -17.81 -9.14 -2.26
CA THR A 49 -18.97 -9.80 -1.64
C THR A 49 -19.00 -9.51 -0.14
N LYS A 50 -17.87 -9.70 0.54
CA LYS A 50 -17.74 -9.44 1.99
C LYS A 50 -18.00 -7.97 2.35
N LEU A 51 -17.47 -7.04 1.56
CA LEU A 51 -17.67 -5.60 1.76
C LEU A 51 -19.14 -5.22 1.56
N ASN A 52 -19.79 -5.76 0.53
CA ASN A 52 -21.20 -5.49 0.27
C ASN A 52 -22.12 -6.13 1.32
N ASP A 53 -21.76 -7.29 1.88
CA ASP A 53 -22.47 -7.92 2.99
C ASP A 53 -22.35 -7.06 4.27
N LEU A 54 -21.17 -6.47 4.52
CA LEU A 54 -20.96 -5.51 5.61
C LEU A 54 -21.89 -4.30 5.46
N PHE A 55 -21.95 -3.69 4.28
CA PHE A 55 -22.87 -2.57 4.02
C PHE A 55 -24.33 -2.95 4.22
N VAL A 56 -24.74 -4.14 3.76
CA VAL A 56 -26.12 -4.64 3.98
C VAL A 56 -26.42 -4.79 5.48
N SER A 57 -25.47 -5.32 6.25
CA SER A 57 -25.64 -5.51 7.71
C SER A 57 -25.78 -4.18 8.47
N ARG A 58 -25.21 -3.09 7.94
CA ARG A 58 -25.30 -1.73 8.49
C ARG A 58 -26.50 -0.95 7.98
N GLY A 59 -27.26 -1.51 7.03
CA GLY A 59 -28.38 -0.81 6.39
C GLY A 59 -27.96 0.20 5.31
N GLU A 60 -26.70 0.18 4.87
CA GLU A 60 -26.07 1.14 3.94
C GLU A 60 -26.02 0.59 2.51
N LYS A 61 -27.13 0.06 2.00
CA LYS A 61 -27.17 -0.64 0.70
C LYS A 61 -26.73 0.25 -0.48
N GLU A 62 -26.95 1.55 -0.36
CA GLU A 62 -26.54 2.56 -1.33
C GLU A 62 -25.01 2.68 -1.49
N LYS A 63 -24.23 2.21 -0.50
CA LYS A 63 -22.75 2.23 -0.53
C LYS A 63 -22.14 0.98 -1.17
N GLN A 64 -22.95 0.02 -1.61
CA GLN A 64 -22.43 -1.20 -2.23
C GLN A 64 -21.64 -0.90 -3.51
N VAL A 65 -20.54 -1.61 -3.69
CA VAL A 65 -19.63 -1.43 -4.82
C VAL A 65 -19.63 -2.65 -5.73
N SER A 66 -19.27 -2.44 -7.00
CA SER A 66 -19.08 -3.53 -7.95
C SER A 66 -17.64 -4.06 -7.89
N ALA A 67 -17.44 -5.32 -8.28
CA ALA A 67 -16.08 -5.86 -8.39
C ALA A 67 -15.28 -5.13 -9.48
N GLY A 68 -15.95 -4.62 -10.52
CA GLY A 68 -15.33 -3.80 -11.56
C GLY A 68 -14.80 -2.47 -11.05
N SER A 69 -15.58 -1.78 -10.20
CA SER A 69 -15.18 -0.50 -9.63
C SER A 69 -14.08 -0.65 -8.58
N LEU A 70 -14.08 -1.73 -7.78
CA LEU A 70 -12.95 -2.08 -6.90
C LEU A 70 -11.67 -2.41 -7.69
N ASN A 71 -11.81 -3.13 -8.82
CA ASN A 71 -10.68 -3.37 -9.72
C ASN A 71 -10.13 -2.08 -10.32
N ALA A 72 -11.00 -1.17 -10.77
CA ALA A 72 -10.59 0.09 -11.34
C ALA A 72 -9.83 0.96 -10.33
N MET A 73 -10.31 1.02 -9.08
CA MET A 73 -9.63 1.72 -7.99
C MET A 73 -8.23 1.14 -7.74
N GLY A 74 -8.10 -0.18 -7.58
CA GLY A 74 -6.79 -0.81 -7.40
C GLY A 74 -5.85 -0.62 -8.58
N LEU A 75 -6.36 -0.58 -9.82
CA LEU A 75 -5.54 -0.26 -10.99
C LEU A 75 -5.03 1.18 -10.99
N ILE A 76 -5.82 2.13 -10.51
CA ILE A 76 -5.40 3.55 -10.41
C ILE A 76 -4.26 3.69 -9.40
N ASP A 77 -4.39 3.06 -8.23
CA ASP A 77 -3.35 3.01 -7.20
C ASP A 77 -2.03 2.46 -7.76
N GLU A 78 -2.10 1.33 -8.46
CA GLU A 78 -0.94 0.72 -9.11
C GLU A 78 -0.31 1.61 -10.20
N ILE A 79 -1.13 2.36 -10.96
CA ILE A 79 -0.63 3.33 -11.94
C ILE A 79 0.15 4.44 -11.21
N PHE A 80 -0.33 4.93 -10.07
CA PHE A 80 0.39 5.96 -9.32
C PHE A 80 1.72 5.44 -8.77
N HIS A 81 1.76 4.24 -8.22
CA HIS A 81 3.01 3.57 -7.85
C HIS A 81 3.97 3.43 -9.03
N TYR A 82 3.46 3.06 -10.21
CA TYR A 82 4.26 2.98 -11.42
C TYR A 82 4.81 4.35 -11.83
N VAL A 83 4.02 5.43 -11.72
CA VAL A 83 4.48 6.81 -11.94
C VAL A 83 5.58 7.19 -10.95
N CYS A 84 5.45 6.86 -9.66
CA CYS A 84 6.51 7.08 -8.67
C CYS A 84 7.80 6.32 -9.03
N MET A 85 7.68 5.07 -9.47
CA MET A 85 8.81 4.28 -9.96
C MET A 85 9.48 4.92 -11.17
N LEU A 86 8.69 5.36 -12.17
CA LEU A 86 9.21 6.08 -13.35
C LEU A 86 9.91 7.37 -12.95
N PHE A 87 9.37 8.12 -11.99
CA PHE A 87 9.99 9.34 -11.49
C PHE A 87 11.35 9.04 -10.85
N ARG A 88 11.44 8.02 -9.99
CA ARG A 88 12.73 7.55 -9.44
C ARG A 88 13.68 7.09 -10.54
N ARG A 89 13.21 6.34 -11.53
CA ARG A 89 14.07 5.79 -12.58
C ARG A 89 14.60 6.86 -13.54
N ASP A 90 13.74 7.76 -13.98
CA ASP A 90 13.99 8.60 -15.16
C ASP A 90 14.25 10.07 -14.82
N LYS A 91 13.88 10.53 -13.60
CA LYS A 91 13.96 11.94 -13.21
C LYS A 91 14.87 12.18 -12.02
N ASP A 92 14.63 11.51 -10.91
CA ASP A 92 15.44 11.65 -9.69
C ASP A 92 15.50 10.33 -8.90
N PRO A 93 16.59 9.55 -9.08
CA PRO A 93 16.81 8.29 -8.36
C PRO A 93 16.81 8.40 -6.84
N ASN A 94 17.08 9.59 -6.30
CA ASN A 94 17.17 9.80 -4.86
C ASN A 94 15.99 10.59 -4.30
N ALA A 95 14.91 10.81 -5.07
CA ALA A 95 13.80 11.69 -4.65
C ALA A 95 13.23 11.32 -3.27
N PHE A 96 12.80 10.07 -3.10
CA PHE A 96 12.19 9.60 -1.83
C PHE A 96 13.22 9.49 -0.71
N LYS A 97 14.46 9.11 -1.03
CA LYS A 97 15.56 9.07 -0.06
C LYS A 97 15.91 10.47 0.47
N THR A 98 15.95 11.45 -0.42
CA THR A 98 16.22 12.86 -0.09
C THR A 98 15.07 13.42 0.72
N LEU A 99 13.82 13.16 0.31
CA LEU A 99 12.64 13.56 1.07
C LEU A 99 12.65 12.98 2.49
N LEU A 100 12.89 11.67 2.63
CA LEU A 100 12.95 11.01 3.93
C LEU A 100 14.09 11.56 4.80
N PHE A 101 15.26 11.83 4.20
CA PHE A 101 16.39 12.45 4.90
C PHE A 101 16.05 13.86 5.41
N GLU A 102 15.37 14.69 4.61
CA GLU A 102 14.96 16.02 5.03
C GLU A 102 13.89 15.97 6.13
N LEU A 103 12.94 15.04 6.04
CA LEU A 103 11.96 14.79 7.11
C LEU A 103 12.66 14.38 8.42
N ASP A 104 13.62 13.44 8.35
CA ASP A 104 14.43 13.02 9.50
C ASP A 104 15.20 14.20 10.11
N ARG A 105 15.73 15.11 9.27
CA ARG A 105 16.50 16.28 9.69
C ARG A 105 15.62 17.34 10.38
N ILE A 106 14.40 17.54 9.90
CA ILE A 106 13.49 18.59 10.38
C ILE A 106 12.75 18.14 11.64
N PHE A 107 12.21 16.92 11.65
CA PHE A 107 11.33 16.42 12.71
C PHE A 107 12.00 15.43 13.65
N GLY A 108 13.18 14.91 13.29
CA GLY A 108 13.86 13.86 14.04
C GLY A 108 13.50 12.48 13.51
N LYS A 109 14.53 11.63 13.34
CA LYS A 109 14.38 10.28 12.80
C LYS A 109 13.38 9.42 13.59
N ASP A 110 13.42 9.48 14.92
CA ASP A 110 12.55 8.66 15.78
C ASP A 110 11.07 9.03 15.61
N GLU A 111 10.76 10.32 15.42
CA GLU A 111 9.40 10.79 15.17
C GLU A 111 8.90 10.38 13.79
N ILE A 112 9.76 10.43 12.77
CA ILE A 112 9.42 9.92 11.43
C ILE A 112 9.21 8.41 11.46
N ASP A 113 10.07 7.64 12.13
CA ASP A 113 9.88 6.20 12.26
C ASP A 113 8.57 5.87 13.00
N LYS A 114 8.23 6.63 14.04
CA LYS A 114 6.96 6.49 14.75
C LYS A 114 5.76 6.77 13.84
N LEU A 115 5.80 7.82 13.01
CA LEU A 115 4.75 8.11 12.03
C LEU A 115 4.57 6.94 11.04
N LEU A 116 5.66 6.43 10.48
CA LEU A 116 5.62 5.31 9.53
C LEU A 116 5.09 4.04 10.19
N LEU A 117 5.44 3.78 11.45
CA LEU A 117 4.91 2.64 12.22
C LEU A 117 3.42 2.79 12.52
N GLN A 118 2.95 3.99 12.89
CA GLN A 118 1.53 4.26 13.12
C GLN A 118 0.72 4.05 11.84
N PHE A 119 1.23 4.54 10.71
CA PHE A 119 0.63 4.26 9.40
C PHE A 119 0.55 2.74 9.14
N MET A 120 1.61 1.98 9.41
CA MET A 120 1.60 0.52 9.24
C MET A 120 0.73 -0.22 10.26
N ASP A 121 0.40 0.38 11.41
CA ASP A 121 -0.55 -0.20 12.35
C ASP A 121 -1.96 -0.16 11.75
N GLU A 122 -2.33 0.94 11.09
CA GLU A 122 -3.63 1.15 10.44
C GLU A 122 -3.71 0.47 9.07
N PHE A 123 -2.63 0.53 8.30
CA PHE A 123 -2.50 0.02 6.93
C PHE A 123 -1.34 -0.97 6.84
N PRO A 124 -1.44 -2.14 7.49
CA PRO A 124 -0.35 -3.09 7.52
C PRO A 124 -0.11 -3.73 6.15
N PRO A 125 1.16 -3.84 5.70
CA PRO A 125 1.51 -4.73 4.61
C PRO A 125 1.03 -6.15 4.89
N THR A 126 0.72 -6.93 3.86
CA THR A 126 0.13 -8.26 4.00
C THR A 126 0.98 -9.17 4.91
N ALA A 127 2.31 -9.13 4.78
CA ALA A 127 3.22 -9.92 5.63
C ALA A 127 3.09 -9.57 7.13
N VAL A 128 2.87 -8.30 7.47
CA VAL A 128 2.67 -7.87 8.85
C VAL A 128 1.27 -8.22 9.34
N TYR A 129 0.24 -8.00 8.51
CA TYR A 129 -1.14 -8.37 8.85
C TYR A 129 -1.26 -9.88 9.16
N GLN A 130 -0.58 -10.72 8.39
CA GLN A 130 -0.50 -12.17 8.59
C GLN A 130 0.46 -12.60 9.72
N LYS A 131 1.04 -11.65 10.48
CA LYS A 131 1.97 -11.89 11.59
C LYS A 131 3.25 -12.64 11.20
N GLN A 132 3.65 -12.55 9.94
CA GLN A 132 4.93 -13.13 9.46
C GLN A 132 6.11 -12.24 9.84
N LEU A 133 5.89 -10.94 9.95
CA LEU A 133 6.86 -9.93 10.39
C LEU A 133 6.19 -8.96 11.37
N THR A 134 6.98 -8.35 12.26
CA THR A 134 6.52 -7.18 13.02
C THR A 134 6.62 -5.92 12.16
N ASN A 135 5.90 -4.85 12.53
CA ASN A 135 6.00 -3.56 11.85
C ASN A 135 7.44 -3.04 11.86
N TRP A 136 8.14 -3.18 13.00
CA TRP A 136 9.54 -2.78 13.12
C TRP A 136 10.46 -3.62 12.23
N ASP A 137 10.32 -4.95 12.25
CA ASP A 137 11.15 -5.84 11.42
C ASP A 137 10.94 -5.59 9.93
N TYR A 138 9.71 -5.27 9.52
CA TYR A 138 9.41 -4.91 8.14
C TYR A 138 10.03 -3.54 7.79
N LEU A 139 9.83 -2.52 8.62
CA LEU A 139 10.29 -1.15 8.33
C LEU A 139 11.82 -1.06 8.17
N MET A 140 12.56 -1.87 8.92
CA MET A 140 14.03 -1.91 8.90
C MET A 140 14.64 -2.66 7.72
N GLN A 141 13.81 -3.30 6.88
CA GLN A 141 14.29 -4.04 5.71
C GLN A 141 14.54 -3.13 4.51
N SER A 142 15.22 -3.70 3.52
CA SER A 142 15.36 -3.13 2.19
C SER A 142 15.19 -4.22 1.17
N ALA A 143 14.71 -3.82 0.00
CA ALA A 143 14.43 -4.73 -1.09
C ALA A 143 14.97 -4.18 -2.41
N TYR A 144 15.17 -5.06 -3.38
CA TYR A 144 15.60 -4.68 -4.72
C TYR A 144 14.38 -4.28 -5.55
N ASP A 145 14.31 -3.02 -5.96
CA ASP A 145 13.30 -2.51 -6.88
C ASP A 145 13.73 -2.86 -8.31
N THR A 146 12.96 -3.75 -8.95
CA THR A 146 13.30 -4.21 -10.30
C THR A 146 13.03 -3.16 -11.39
N GLY A 147 12.15 -2.19 -11.13
CA GLY A 147 11.82 -1.12 -12.07
C GLY A 147 12.94 -0.08 -12.16
N THR A 148 13.51 0.28 -11.01
CA THR A 148 14.65 1.22 -10.92
C THR A 148 16.02 0.53 -10.99
N ARG A 149 16.06 -0.79 -10.73
CA ARG A 149 17.29 -1.60 -10.58
C ARG A 149 18.18 -1.12 -9.44
N GLN A 150 17.55 -0.64 -8.37
CA GLN A 150 18.23 -0.11 -7.18
C GLN A 150 17.65 -0.73 -5.92
N GLN A 151 18.38 -0.61 -4.81
CA GLN A 151 17.84 -0.95 -3.51
C GLN A 151 16.91 0.18 -3.04
N ARG A 152 15.76 -0.19 -2.51
CA ARG A 152 14.77 0.70 -1.89
C ARG A 152 14.57 0.26 -0.44
N SER A 153 14.68 1.18 0.50
CA SER A 153 14.36 0.87 1.90
C SER A 153 12.85 0.75 2.10
N ASN A 154 12.41 -0.06 3.06
CA ASN A 154 10.99 -0.16 3.38
C ASN A 154 10.47 1.16 3.98
N ARG A 155 11.33 2.00 4.59
CA ARG A 155 10.96 3.38 4.97
C ARG A 155 10.57 4.23 3.77
N GLU A 156 11.35 4.20 2.68
CA GLU A 156 11.00 4.89 1.44
C GLU A 156 9.70 4.34 0.84
N GLN A 157 9.50 3.03 0.94
CA GLN A 157 8.27 2.40 0.47
C GLN A 157 7.06 2.86 1.27
N VAL A 158 7.11 2.77 2.59
CA VAL A 158 6.00 3.16 3.47
C VAL A 158 5.70 4.66 3.34
N LEU A 159 6.72 5.50 3.15
CA LEU A 159 6.52 6.93 2.87
C LEU A 159 5.79 7.17 1.54
N GLU A 160 6.10 6.40 0.49
CA GLU A 160 5.36 6.46 -0.77
C GLU A 160 3.90 6.07 -0.59
N GLU A 161 3.64 4.96 0.10
CA GLU A 161 2.28 4.49 0.42
C GLU A 161 1.48 5.55 1.19
N LEU A 162 2.09 6.20 2.19
CA LEU A 162 1.47 7.29 2.94
C LEU A 162 1.09 8.47 2.03
N ILE A 163 1.99 8.88 1.14
CA ILE A 163 1.73 9.97 0.19
C ILE A 163 0.59 9.60 -0.77
N LEU A 164 0.56 8.37 -1.28
CA LEU A 164 -0.49 7.94 -2.20
C LEU A 164 -1.84 7.77 -1.49
N LEU A 165 -1.86 7.31 -0.24
CA LEU A 165 -3.08 7.27 0.57
C LEU A 165 -3.66 8.68 0.75
N HIS A 166 -2.83 9.68 1.05
CA HIS A 166 -3.28 11.06 1.13
C HIS A 166 -3.88 11.55 -0.20
N LEU A 167 -3.25 11.22 -1.34
CA LEU A 167 -3.79 11.56 -2.67
C LEU A 167 -5.09 10.80 -2.98
N ALA A 168 -5.25 9.57 -2.48
CA ALA A 168 -6.48 8.80 -2.59
C ALA A 168 -7.63 9.46 -1.81
N ASN A 169 -7.36 9.97 -0.61
CA ASN A 169 -8.34 10.71 0.20
C ASN A 169 -8.78 12.02 -0.44
N GLU A 170 -7.88 12.71 -1.12
CA GLU A 170 -8.19 13.94 -1.87
C GLU A 170 -8.93 13.69 -3.20
N ASN A 171 -9.04 12.44 -3.67
CA ASN A 171 -9.65 12.11 -4.95
C ASN A 171 -11.17 11.87 -4.82
N PRO A 172 -12.04 12.73 -5.39
CA PRO A 172 -13.49 12.55 -5.28
C PRO A 172 -14.01 11.27 -5.90
N ALA A 173 -13.30 10.71 -6.89
CA ALA A 173 -13.66 9.43 -7.52
C ALA A 173 -13.52 8.25 -6.54
N PHE A 174 -12.76 8.44 -5.45
CA PHE A 174 -12.49 7.44 -4.45
C PHE A 174 -13.47 7.51 -3.26
N HIS A 175 -14.31 8.56 -3.15
CA HIS A 175 -15.32 8.68 -2.08
C HIS A 175 -16.18 7.43 -1.84
N PRO A 176 -16.66 6.69 -2.86
CA PRO A 176 -17.42 5.45 -2.63
C PRO A 176 -16.65 4.35 -1.89
N PHE A 177 -15.32 4.47 -1.82
CA PHE A 177 -14.42 3.50 -1.22
C PHE A 177 -13.76 4.00 0.06
N GLN A 178 -14.16 5.18 0.59
CA GLN A 178 -13.57 5.78 1.80
C GLN A 178 -13.45 4.81 2.96
N ILE A 179 -14.41 3.91 3.17
CA ILE A 179 -14.32 2.89 4.23
C ILE A 179 -13.00 2.08 4.21
N LEU A 180 -12.36 1.93 3.04
CA LEU A 180 -11.13 1.18 2.86
C LEU A 180 -9.88 1.93 3.35
N PHE A 181 -9.92 3.27 3.39
CA PHE A 181 -8.75 4.13 3.59
C PHE A 181 -9.01 5.42 4.40
N ASP A 182 -10.21 5.60 4.96
CA ASP A 182 -10.51 6.66 5.93
C ASP A 182 -9.57 6.50 7.13
N ASP A 183 -8.87 7.60 7.40
CA ASP A 183 -7.91 7.86 8.48
C ASP A 183 -8.58 8.42 9.74
#